data_AF-A0AB37US09-F1
#
_entry.id   AF-A0AB37US09-F1
#
_cell.length_a   1.000
_cell.length_b   1.000
_cell.length_c   1.000
_cell.angle_alpha   90.00
_cell.angle_beta   90.00
_cell.angle_gamma   90.00
#
_symmetry.space_group_name_H-M   'P 1'
#
loop_
_entity.id
_entity.type
_entity.pdbx_description
1 polymer ?
#
loop_
_entity_poly.entity_id
_entity_poly.type
_entity_poly.pdbx_seq_one_letter_code
_entity_poly.pdbx_strand_id
1 'polypeptide(L)'
;MVNSQSNLQVVGSKVDPTQPEWYKQPRRPIAEIIADLSKPIPNKYLAQRKQGGTQLTYLPWFRCVALLDRCTGGHWDYQITQIHTTCDRLILTARITIYAEEGSFAREATGTETLKEEYFDKTTQSKQIREWAYGDVASKTESMALRRAASKFGLGLYLYQKD
;
A
#
# COMPACT_ATOMS: atom_id res chain seq x y z
N MET A 1 -32.55 -42.98 -0.93
CA MET A 1 -31.84 -42.43 -2.10
C MET A 1 -31.46 -41.00 -1.79
N VAL A 2 -30.16 -40.73 -1.72
CA VAL A 2 -29.59 -39.41 -1.44
C VAL A 2 -29.62 -38.61 -2.74
N ASN A 3 -30.15 -37.38 -2.71
CA ASN A 3 -29.62 -36.30 -3.54
C ASN A 3 -30.02 -34.94 -2.97
N SER A 4 -29.15 -34.41 -2.12
CA SER A 4 -29.07 -32.98 -1.83
C SER A 4 -28.24 -32.34 -2.94
N GLN A 5 -28.88 -31.56 -3.81
CA GLN A 5 -28.19 -30.56 -4.61
C GLN A 5 -28.66 -29.19 -4.15
N SER A 6 -27.98 -28.64 -3.14
CA SER A 6 -28.03 -27.22 -2.83
C SER A 6 -27.17 -26.48 -3.86
N ASN A 7 -27.80 -25.98 -4.93
CA ASN A 7 -27.15 -24.99 -5.78
C ASN A 7 -27.08 -23.66 -5.01
N LEU A 8 -25.86 -23.23 -4.70
CA LEU A 8 -25.56 -21.84 -4.31
C LEU A 8 -25.84 -20.96 -5.54
N GLN A 9 -27.07 -20.45 -5.65
CA GLN A 9 -27.34 -19.35 -6.56
C GLN A 9 -26.51 -18.17 -6.06
N VAL A 10 -25.54 -17.75 -6.86
CA VAL A 10 -24.86 -16.46 -6.70
C VAL A 10 -25.93 -15.41 -6.93
N VAL A 11 -26.58 -14.99 -5.84
CA VAL A 11 -27.54 -13.90 -5.82
C VAL A 11 -26.78 -12.69 -6.35
N GLY A 12 -27.20 -12.21 -7.53
CA GLY A 12 -26.65 -11.03 -8.17
C GLY A 12 -26.50 -9.93 -7.13
N SER A 13 -25.24 -9.57 -6.86
CA SER A 13 -24.88 -8.59 -5.87
C SER A 13 -25.56 -7.27 -6.26
N LYS A 14 -26.57 -6.87 -5.49
CA LYS A 14 -27.12 -5.51 -5.56
C LYS A 14 -25.93 -4.56 -5.43
N VAL A 15 -25.68 -3.80 -6.50
CA VAL A 15 -24.62 -2.79 -6.54
C VAL A 15 -24.96 -1.78 -5.44
N ASP A 16 -24.03 -1.59 -4.51
CA ASP A 16 -24.19 -0.62 -3.43
C ASP A 16 -24.18 0.80 -4.06
N PRO A 17 -25.27 1.58 -3.93
CA PRO A 17 -25.41 2.87 -4.59
C PRO A 17 -24.45 3.94 -4.04
N THR A 18 -23.74 3.66 -2.94
CA THR A 18 -22.72 4.56 -2.38
C THR A 18 -21.35 4.39 -3.04
N GLN A 19 -21.19 3.37 -3.89
CA GLN A 19 -19.92 3.02 -4.49
C GLN A 19 -19.84 3.56 -5.92
N PRO A 20 -18.71 4.16 -6.34
CA PRO A 20 -18.56 4.76 -7.66
C PRO A 20 -18.71 3.72 -8.79
N GLU A 21 -19.13 4.12 -10.00
CA GLU A 21 -19.45 3.18 -11.11
C GLU A 21 -18.35 2.18 -11.50
N TRP A 22 -17.09 2.47 -11.17
CA TRP A 22 -15.97 1.54 -11.40
C TRP A 22 -15.87 0.45 -10.34
N TYR A 23 -16.72 0.47 -9.31
CA TYR A 23 -16.72 -0.47 -8.20
C TYR A 23 -17.45 -1.76 -8.60
N LYS A 24 -16.75 -2.89 -8.52
CA LYS A 24 -17.20 -4.24 -8.94
C LYS A 24 -17.48 -4.39 -10.44
N GLN A 25 -16.67 -3.76 -11.28
CA GLN A 25 -16.47 -4.21 -12.67
C GLN A 25 -16.03 -5.70 -12.68
N PRO A 26 -16.23 -6.47 -13.76
CA PRO A 26 -15.68 -7.83 -13.81
C PRO A 26 -14.17 -7.81 -13.54
N ARG A 27 -13.65 -8.92 -13.00
CA ARG A 27 -12.19 -9.08 -12.86
C ARG A 27 -11.55 -8.89 -14.23
N ARG A 28 -10.38 -8.26 -14.27
CA ARG A 28 -9.64 -7.98 -15.50
C ARG A 28 -8.45 -8.95 -15.63
N PRO A 29 -7.94 -9.19 -16.85
CA PRO A 29 -6.69 -9.91 -17.03
C PRO A 29 -5.54 -9.26 -16.28
N ILE A 30 -4.70 -10.07 -15.61
CA ILE A 30 -3.58 -9.56 -14.81
C ILE A 30 -2.60 -8.72 -15.65
N ALA A 31 -2.42 -9.10 -16.91
CA ALA A 31 -1.54 -8.38 -17.84
C ALA A 31 -2.00 -6.94 -18.07
N GLU A 32 -3.31 -6.71 -18.22
CA GLU A 32 -3.87 -5.37 -18.38
C GLU A 32 -3.76 -4.54 -17.10
N ILE A 33 -4.04 -5.16 -15.94
CA ILE A 33 -3.92 -4.49 -14.63
C ILE A 33 -2.47 -4.02 -14.43
N ILE A 34 -1.49 -4.88 -14.68
CA ILE A 34 -0.06 -4.54 -14.56
C ILE A 34 0.31 -3.44 -15.57
N ALA A 35 -0.17 -3.53 -16.81
CA ALA A 35 0.07 -2.50 -17.81
C ALA A 35 -0.48 -1.12 -17.38
N ASP A 36 -1.66 -1.08 -16.77
CA ASP A 36 -2.26 0.15 -16.24
C ASP A 36 -1.51 0.68 -15.01
N LEU A 37 -1.17 -0.18 -14.05
CA LEU A 37 -0.41 0.20 -12.86
C LEU A 37 0.99 0.72 -13.21
N SER A 38 1.59 0.22 -14.30
CA SER A 38 2.92 0.62 -14.76
C SER A 38 2.94 1.96 -15.50
N LYS A 39 1.79 2.55 -15.80
CA LYS A 39 1.72 3.87 -16.46
C LYS A 39 2.30 4.96 -15.55
N PRO A 40 2.97 5.99 -16.12
CA PRO A 40 3.41 7.15 -15.34
C PRO A 40 2.25 7.80 -14.59
N ILE A 41 2.46 8.13 -13.32
CA ILE A 41 1.43 8.73 -12.46
C ILE A 41 1.38 10.24 -12.75
N PRO A 42 0.21 10.81 -13.06
CA PRO A 42 0.09 12.25 -13.27
C PRO A 42 0.54 13.03 -12.03
N ASN A 43 1.31 14.11 -12.22
CA ASN A 43 1.91 14.90 -11.14
C ASN A 43 0.92 15.37 -10.06
N LYS A 44 -0.36 15.58 -10.40
CA LYS A 44 -1.42 15.94 -9.44
C LYS A 44 -1.63 14.90 -8.33
N TYR A 45 -1.27 13.64 -8.58
CA TYR A 45 -1.33 12.56 -7.60
C TYR A 45 -0.03 12.39 -6.81
N LEU A 46 1.05 13.05 -7.21
CA LEU A 46 2.30 13.01 -6.49
C LEU A 46 2.35 14.13 -5.44
N ALA A 47 3.19 13.92 -4.43
CA ALA A 47 3.53 14.91 -3.42
C ALA A 47 5.05 14.99 -3.30
N GLN A 48 5.53 16.09 -2.74
CA GLN A 48 6.95 16.31 -2.50
C GLN A 48 7.19 16.49 -1.01
N ARG A 49 8.28 15.89 -0.51
CA ARG A 49 8.75 16.11 0.86
C ARG A 49 10.25 16.37 0.85
N LYS A 50 10.73 17.18 1.80
CA LYS A 50 12.16 17.41 1.99
C LYS A 50 12.69 16.35 2.98
N GLN A 51 13.71 15.61 2.57
CA GLN A 51 14.36 14.61 3.42
C GLN A 51 15.88 14.76 3.26
N GLY A 52 16.60 15.05 4.35
CA GLY A 52 18.05 15.20 4.32
C GLY A 52 18.56 16.25 3.33
N GLY A 53 17.84 17.36 3.16
CA GLY A 53 18.19 18.42 2.20
C GLY A 53 17.75 18.16 0.75
N THR A 54 17.34 16.94 0.41
CA THR A 54 16.87 16.57 -0.94
C THR A 54 15.34 16.61 -1.02
N GLN A 55 14.80 17.13 -2.13
CA GLN A 55 13.37 17.08 -2.42
C GLN A 55 13.04 15.71 -3.02
N LEU A 56 12.23 14.91 -2.32
CA LEU A 56 11.77 13.59 -2.78
C LEU A 56 10.33 13.67 -3.25
N THR A 57 10.09 13.24 -4.49
CA THR A 57 8.75 13.02 -5.03
C THR A 57 8.25 11.65 -4.62
N TYR A 58 7.01 11.55 -4.13
CA TYR A 58 6.40 10.29 -3.71
C TYR A 58 4.91 10.26 -4.00
N LEU A 59 4.36 9.06 -4.09
CA LEU A 59 2.92 8.81 -4.13
C LEU A 59 2.38 8.73 -2.69
N PRO A 60 1.45 9.59 -2.23
CA PRO A 60 0.78 9.44 -0.94
C PRO A 60 -0.02 8.14 -0.83
N TRP A 61 -0.08 7.54 0.37
CA TRP A 61 -0.68 6.21 0.57
C TRP A 61 -2.16 6.14 0.13
N PHE A 62 -2.97 7.15 0.47
CA PHE A 62 -4.41 7.17 0.12
C PHE A 62 -4.63 7.28 -1.39
N ARG A 63 -3.69 7.89 -2.12
CA ARG A 63 -3.70 7.93 -3.59
C ARG A 63 -3.23 6.61 -4.19
N CYS A 64 -2.32 5.90 -3.52
CA CYS A 64 -1.94 4.54 -3.87
C CYS A 64 -3.15 3.60 -3.82
N VAL A 65 -3.92 3.64 -2.73
CA VAL A 65 -5.18 2.89 -2.56
C VAL A 65 -6.17 3.21 -3.68
N ALA A 66 -6.44 4.50 -3.92
CA ALA A 66 -7.37 4.92 -4.97
C ALA A 66 -6.95 4.48 -6.39
N LEU A 67 -5.65 4.42 -6.67
CA LEU A 67 -5.13 3.91 -7.95
C LEU A 67 -5.27 2.39 -8.05
N LEU A 68 -5.01 1.65 -6.97
CA LEU A 68 -5.24 0.20 -6.92
C LEU A 68 -6.72 -0.13 -7.13
N ASP A 69 -7.61 0.58 -6.44
CA ASP A 69 -9.07 0.46 -6.60
C ASP A 69 -9.48 0.66 -8.07
N ARG A 70 -9.00 1.75 -8.68
CA ARG A 70 -9.32 2.09 -10.07
C ARG A 70 -8.78 1.05 -11.06
N CYS A 71 -7.53 0.61 -10.91
CA CYS A 71 -6.90 -0.30 -11.86
C CYS A 71 -7.45 -1.73 -11.75
N THR A 72 -7.88 -2.15 -10.57
CA THR A 72 -8.38 -3.51 -10.30
C THR A 72 -9.90 -3.62 -10.32
N GLY A 73 -10.64 -2.51 -10.46
CA GLY A 73 -12.10 -2.49 -10.33
C GLY A 73 -12.59 -2.83 -8.91
N GLY A 74 -11.74 -2.58 -7.91
CA GLY A 74 -11.95 -2.97 -6.51
C GLY A 74 -11.61 -4.43 -6.19
N HIS A 75 -11.08 -5.21 -7.14
CA HIS A 75 -10.72 -6.61 -6.94
C HIS A 75 -9.31 -6.78 -6.39
N TRP A 76 -9.07 -6.31 -5.18
CA TRP A 76 -7.83 -6.53 -4.46
C TRP A 76 -8.06 -6.57 -2.95
N ASP A 77 -7.07 -7.09 -2.23
CA ASP A 77 -7.05 -7.14 -0.76
C ASP A 77 -5.67 -6.69 -0.24
N TYR A 78 -5.68 -6.21 0.99
CA TYR A 78 -4.51 -5.71 1.71
C TYR A 78 -4.43 -6.35 3.09
N GLN A 79 -3.25 -6.87 3.43
CA GLN A 79 -3.03 -7.53 4.71
C GLN A 79 -1.66 -7.16 5.29
N ILE A 80 -1.62 -6.91 6.59
CA ILE A 80 -0.36 -6.90 7.35
C ILE A 80 -0.06 -8.35 7.72
N THR A 81 0.98 -8.93 7.13
CA THR A 81 1.29 -10.35 7.31
C THR A 81 2.25 -10.60 8.46
N GLN A 82 3.15 -9.65 8.73
CA GLN A 82 4.13 -9.76 9.80
C GLN A 82 4.41 -8.40 10.43
N ILE A 83 4.63 -8.41 11.74
CA ILE A 83 5.09 -7.27 12.52
C ILE A 83 6.29 -7.75 13.34
N HIS A 84 7.42 -7.09 13.17
CA HIS A 84 8.66 -7.36 13.89
C HIS A 84 9.16 -6.06 14.52
N THR A 85 9.42 -6.10 15.83
CA THR A 85 9.94 -4.96 16.56
C THR A 85 11.31 -5.32 17.11
N THR A 86 12.27 -4.41 16.95
CA THR A 86 13.60 -4.47 17.57
C THR A 86 13.69 -3.41 18.67
N CYS A 87 14.85 -3.26 19.32
CA CYS A 87 15.03 -2.25 20.36
C CYS A 87 14.96 -0.79 19.84
N ASP A 88 15.08 -0.59 18.53
CA ASP A 88 15.13 0.74 17.90
C ASP A 88 14.24 0.87 16.66
N ARG A 89 13.65 -0.21 16.13
CA ARG A 89 12.88 -0.18 14.87
C ARG A 89 11.60 -0.99 14.90
N LEU A 90 10.61 -0.49 14.19
CA LEU A 90 9.44 -1.24 13.75
C LEU A 90 9.64 -1.68 12.30
N ILE A 91 9.43 -2.95 12.03
CA ILE A 91 9.46 -3.56 10.70
C ILE A 91 8.10 -4.22 10.47
N LEU A 92 7.43 -3.85 9.39
CA LEU A 92 6.12 -4.38 9.04
C LEU A 92 6.18 -4.96 7.62
N THR A 93 5.62 -6.15 7.41
CA THR A 93 5.41 -6.72 6.09
C THR A 93 3.95 -6.58 5.69
N ALA A 94 3.70 -5.94 4.55
CA ALA A 94 2.38 -5.83 3.96
C ALA A 94 2.30 -6.66 2.67
N ARG A 95 1.15 -7.31 2.46
CA ARG A 95 0.77 -8.06 1.27
C ARG A 95 -0.35 -7.34 0.54
N ILE A 96 -0.19 -7.18 -0.77
CA ILE A 96 -1.28 -6.83 -1.68
C ILE A 96 -1.58 -8.06 -2.51
N THR A 97 -2.86 -8.44 -2.57
CA THR A 97 -3.37 -9.50 -3.42
C THR A 97 -4.33 -8.91 -4.44
N ILE A 98 -4.06 -9.08 -5.73
CA ILE A 98 -4.96 -8.69 -6.82
C ILE A 98 -5.70 -9.93 -7.30
N TYR A 99 -7.03 -9.85 -7.39
CA TYR A 99 -7.89 -10.90 -7.92
C TYR A 99 -8.20 -10.61 -9.39
N ALA A 100 -7.42 -11.23 -10.29
CA ALA A 100 -7.60 -11.13 -11.73
C ALA A 100 -8.47 -12.28 -12.27
N GLU A 101 -8.75 -12.28 -13.57
CA GLU A 101 -9.48 -13.37 -14.24
C GLU A 101 -8.75 -14.71 -14.11
N GLU A 102 -7.42 -14.69 -14.23
CA GLU A 102 -6.56 -15.87 -14.23
C GLU A 102 -6.30 -16.42 -12.81
N GLY A 103 -6.64 -15.65 -11.78
CA GLY A 103 -6.46 -16.05 -10.38
C GLY A 103 -5.99 -14.92 -9.47
N SER A 104 -5.41 -15.31 -8.34
CA SER A 104 -4.96 -14.39 -7.29
C SER A 104 -3.44 -14.20 -7.36
N PHE A 105 -2.99 -12.95 -7.42
CA PHE A 105 -1.58 -12.60 -7.49
C PHE A 105 -1.21 -11.79 -6.26
N ALA A 106 -0.30 -12.29 -5.43
CA ALA A 106 0.15 -11.62 -4.21
C ALA A 106 1.58 -11.10 -4.34
N ARG A 107 1.84 -9.87 -3.88
CA ARG A 107 3.20 -9.32 -3.71
C ARG A 107 3.31 -8.69 -2.33
N GLU A 108 4.44 -8.92 -1.69
CA GLU A 108 4.71 -8.42 -0.34
C GLU A 108 5.86 -7.44 -0.33
N ALA A 109 5.85 -6.49 0.60
CA ALA A 109 7.02 -5.67 0.86
C ALA A 109 7.07 -5.22 2.32
N THR A 110 8.26 -4.81 2.75
CA THR A 110 8.51 -4.36 4.10
C THR A 110 8.56 -2.84 4.18
N GLY A 111 8.01 -2.30 5.26
CA GLY A 111 8.27 -0.96 5.76
C GLY A 111 9.17 -1.04 6.98
N THR A 112 9.97 0.00 7.22
CA THR A 112 10.80 0.10 8.41
C THR A 112 10.86 1.55 8.86
N GLU A 113 10.70 1.77 10.16
CA GLU A 113 10.84 3.09 10.78
C GLU A 113 11.48 2.98 12.17
N THR A 114 12.17 4.05 12.56
CA THR A 114 12.92 4.12 13.83
C THR A 114 11.97 4.50 14.97
N LEU A 115 12.01 3.77 16.08
CA LEU A 115 11.22 4.00 17.30
C LEU A 115 11.82 5.06 18.22
N LYS A 116 13.04 5.50 17.92
CA LYS A 116 13.78 6.52 18.68
C LYS A 116 14.21 7.64 17.74
N GLU A 117 14.29 8.85 18.27
CA GLU A 117 14.89 9.99 17.57
C GLU A 117 16.02 10.60 18.41
N GLU A 118 17.09 10.98 17.73
CA GLU A 118 18.12 11.83 18.30
C GLU A 118 17.63 13.28 18.29
N TYR A 119 17.71 13.94 19.44
CA TYR A 119 17.47 15.38 19.54
C TYR A 119 18.64 16.05 20.26
N PHE A 120 18.92 17.30 19.87
CA PHE A 120 19.91 18.11 20.57
C PHE A 120 19.24 18.84 21.73
N ASP A 121 19.63 18.48 22.96
CA ASP A 121 19.17 19.18 24.15
C ASP A 121 20.06 20.40 24.37
N LYS A 122 19.47 21.58 24.21
CA LYS A 122 20.17 22.87 24.41
C LYS A 122 20.61 23.09 25.85
N THR A 123 19.95 22.44 26.82
CA THR A 123 20.21 22.57 28.25
C THR A 123 21.46 21.81 28.64
N THR A 124 21.56 20.56 28.20
CA THR A 124 22.71 19.69 28.46
C THR A 124 23.82 19.82 27.42
N GLN A 125 23.59 20.64 26.37
CA GLN A 125 24.47 20.81 25.20
C GLN A 125 24.92 19.46 24.58
N SER A 126 24.04 18.46 24.63
CA SER A 126 24.36 17.09 24.25
C SER A 126 23.25 16.49 23.37
N LYS A 127 23.62 15.50 22.56
CA LYS A 127 22.64 14.68 21.84
C LYS A 127 22.01 13.69 22.81
N GLN A 128 20.69 13.68 22.84
CA GLN A 128 19.88 12.78 23.66
C GLN A 128 19.00 11.92 22.75
N ILE A 129 18.63 10.74 23.23
CA ILE A 129 17.73 9.83 22.53
C ILE A 129 16.41 9.81 23.29
N ARG A 130 15.31 10.08 22.59
CA ARG A 130 13.96 9.87 23.14
C ARG A 130 13.17 8.92 22.27
N GLU A 131 12.22 8.23 22.89
CA GLU A 131 11.20 7.49 22.16
C GLU A 131 10.29 8.47 21.42
N TRP A 132 9.80 8.08 20.25
CA TRP A 132 8.81 8.87 19.53
C TRP A 132 7.57 9.06 20.40
N ALA A 133 7.19 10.31 20.66
CA ALA A 133 5.96 10.65 21.36
C ALA A 133 4.75 10.39 20.44
N TYR A 134 4.30 9.12 20.39
CA TYR A 134 3.02 8.61 19.89
C TYR A 134 2.61 8.95 18.43
N GLY A 135 2.15 7.94 17.68
CA GLY A 135 1.21 8.14 16.56
C GLY A 135 1.71 8.12 15.11
N ASP A 136 3.01 8.01 14.81
CA ASP A 136 3.46 8.09 13.40
C ASP A 136 4.37 6.95 12.92
N VAL A 137 5.03 6.21 13.81
CA VAL A 137 5.97 5.15 13.38
C VAL A 137 5.22 4.02 12.65
N ALA A 138 4.13 3.52 13.23
CA ALA A 138 3.32 2.47 12.61
C ALA A 138 2.72 2.91 11.27
N SER A 139 2.09 4.09 11.22
CA SER A 139 1.49 4.68 10.02
C SER A 139 2.53 4.92 8.90
N LYS A 140 3.73 5.42 9.23
CA LYS A 140 4.84 5.57 8.28
C LYS A 140 5.32 4.23 7.74
N THR A 141 5.51 3.27 8.65
CA THR A 141 5.98 1.93 8.31
C THR A 141 4.98 1.23 7.39
N GLU A 142 3.70 1.29 7.74
CA GLU A 142 2.61 0.72 6.95
C GLU A 142 2.51 1.38 5.57
N SER A 143 2.47 2.72 5.52
CA SER A 143 2.47 3.49 4.28
C SER A 143 3.66 3.14 3.37
N MET A 144 4.83 2.89 3.96
CA MET A 144 6.02 2.45 3.22
C MET A 144 5.85 1.03 2.67
N ALA A 145 5.39 0.09 3.50
CA ALA A 145 5.16 -1.30 3.10
C ALA A 145 4.12 -1.40 1.98
N LEU A 146 2.97 -0.73 2.13
CA LEU A 146 1.91 -0.65 1.12
C LEU A 146 2.43 -0.18 -0.24
N ARG A 147 3.12 0.98 -0.27
CA ARG A 147 3.60 1.57 -1.53
C ARG A 147 4.68 0.74 -2.19
N ARG A 148 5.51 0.04 -1.41
CA ARG A 148 6.51 -0.90 -1.95
C ARG A 148 5.87 -2.18 -2.47
N ALA A 149 4.84 -2.69 -1.81
CA ALA A 149 4.10 -3.86 -2.30
C ALA A 149 3.37 -3.52 -3.62
N ALA A 150 2.78 -2.31 -3.70
CA ALA A 150 2.13 -1.83 -4.91
C ALA A 150 3.13 -1.57 -6.04
N SER A 151 4.30 -1.00 -5.75
CA SER A 151 5.32 -0.78 -6.77
C SER A 151 5.89 -2.07 -7.33
N LYS A 152 5.85 -3.16 -6.56
CA LYS A 152 6.16 -4.48 -7.11
C LYS A 152 5.21 -4.84 -8.24
N PHE A 153 3.93 -4.43 -8.25
CA PHE A 153 3.00 -4.57 -9.39
C PHE A 153 3.18 -3.54 -10.53
N GLY A 154 4.14 -2.62 -10.40
CA GLY A 154 4.42 -1.54 -11.37
C GLY A 154 4.01 -0.16 -10.88
N LEU A 155 3.12 -0.05 -9.89
CA LEU A 155 2.57 1.22 -9.44
C LEU A 155 3.64 2.16 -8.86
N GLY A 156 3.98 3.20 -9.62
CA GLY A 156 4.97 4.19 -9.19
C GLY A 156 6.37 3.59 -9.01
N LEU A 157 6.69 2.48 -9.68
CA LEU A 157 8.01 1.84 -9.59
C LEU A 157 9.14 2.78 -10.01
N TYR A 158 8.91 3.61 -11.04
CA TYR A 158 9.87 4.61 -11.52
C TYR A 158 10.25 5.66 -10.45
N LEU A 159 9.40 5.90 -9.44
CA LEU A 159 9.72 6.83 -8.34
C LEU A 159 10.85 6.33 -7.43
N TYR A 160 11.24 5.06 -7.54
CA TYR A 160 12.35 4.45 -6.79
C TYR A 160 13.63 4.34 -7.62
N GLN A 161 13.56 4.58 -8.92
CA GLN A 161 14.75 4.63 -9.76
C GLN A 161 15.44 5.97 -9.52
N LYS A 162 16.75 5.91 -9.26
CA LYS A 162 17.59 7.10 -9.30
C LYS A 162 18.06 7.26 -10.75
N ASP A 163 17.94 8.46 -11.28
CA ASP A 163 18.65 8.86 -12.49
C ASP A 163 20.17 8.77 -12.28
#